data_AF-A0A388M2A5-F1
#
_entry.id   AF-A0A388M2A5-F1
#
_cell.length_a   1.000
_cell.length_b   1.000
_cell.length_c   1.000
_cell.angle_alpha   90.00
_cell.angle_beta   90.00
_cell.angle_gamma   90.00
#
_symmetry.space_group_name_H-M   'P 1'
#
loop_
_entity.id
_entity.type
_entity.pdbx_description
1 polymer ?
#
loop_
_entity_poly.entity_id
_entity_poly.type
_entity_poly.pdbx_seq_one_letter_code
_entity_poly.pdbx_strand_id
1 'polypeptide(L)'
;MGSRRSESWGRHERMRGYESGGWESRDGRHERRRERERRYDDRRGSSAEDFGRRSEGVRQVKCYECGEFGHYKSHCPRSQGRYGGGGGALTVSRELEESLSYVGRMAKQLLEQQKEAEEAKREAEKKLKKEEEEKAAKEEEVRIAMAKKQAKEDKEKRRRWELKKLLAEQREEHKEKFEKIVGLSRKLKGVSIETKKKDKVKEMPSSSSEQDDEDVEEATPLKDKRKRRDSTGAVENSPPVETPKKLGKKKEVETPVSQKRKGRGRPTKADSQAAQLARGVDPWEGVPIGEKYATEVGYRKAVRKTIASSYPETLKEMCKGASLPFYGVNDAVDTLLELRVTYCFGDKKSQGSTSSKQGEEDQIKGEIQDPQEDPDE
;
A
#
# COMPACT_ATOMS: atom_id res chain seq x y z
N MET A 1 -41.70 4.82 -10.60
CA MET A 1 -41.87 5.31 -9.22
C MET A 1 -42.08 4.11 -8.32
N GLY A 2 -41.15 3.82 -7.42
CA GLY A 2 -41.21 2.71 -6.47
C GLY A 2 -40.07 2.86 -5.48
N SER A 3 -40.41 3.37 -4.30
CA SER A 3 -39.52 3.90 -3.27
C SER A 3 -39.57 3.02 -2.02
N ARG A 4 -38.51 3.15 -1.20
CA ARG A 4 -38.31 2.70 0.20
C ARG A 4 -37.78 1.26 0.33
N ARG A 5 -36.50 1.02 0.68
CA ARG A 5 -35.66 1.48 1.81
C ARG A 5 -36.21 1.05 3.17
N SER A 6 -35.69 -0.07 3.66
CA SER A 6 -35.75 -0.52 5.05
C SER A 6 -34.45 -1.26 5.39
N GLU A 7 -33.44 -0.50 5.80
CA GLU A 7 -32.24 -1.03 6.45
C GLU A 7 -32.58 -1.28 7.92
N SER A 8 -32.54 -2.56 8.28
CA SER A 8 -32.74 -3.09 9.62
C SER A 8 -31.53 -2.74 10.49
N TRP A 9 -31.75 -1.87 11.48
CA TRP A 9 -30.79 -1.58 12.53
C TRP A 9 -30.79 -2.74 13.55
N GLY A 10 -29.85 -3.67 13.36
CA GLY A 10 -29.50 -4.72 14.31
C GLY A 10 -28.84 -4.13 15.55
N ARG A 11 -29.69 -3.78 16.53
CA ARG A 11 -29.40 -3.43 17.92
C ARG A 11 -28.75 -4.63 18.63
N HIS A 12 -27.42 -4.72 18.68
CA HIS A 12 -26.74 -5.67 19.57
C HIS A 12 -26.19 -4.92 20.79
N GLU A 13 -27.03 -4.84 21.81
CA GLU A 13 -26.70 -4.38 23.14
C GLU A 13 -26.11 -5.55 23.95
N ARG A 14 -24.96 -5.28 24.60
CA ARG A 14 -24.73 -5.54 26.02
C ARG A 14 -24.38 -6.98 26.48
N MET A 15 -23.07 -7.24 26.56
CA MET A 15 -22.39 -7.97 27.66
C MET A 15 -20.97 -7.37 27.71
N ARG A 16 -20.49 -6.59 28.67
CA ARG A 16 -20.53 -6.61 30.15
C ARG A 16 -20.06 -7.93 30.76
N GLY A 17 -18.75 -8.05 30.95
CA GLY A 17 -18.09 -9.05 31.78
C GLY A 17 -16.58 -8.84 31.81
N TYR A 18 -16.05 -8.56 32.99
CA TYR A 18 -14.66 -8.24 33.34
C TYR A 18 -13.63 -9.26 32.85
N GLU A 19 -12.40 -8.81 32.54
CA GLU A 19 -11.18 -9.27 33.22
C GLU A 19 -9.95 -8.44 32.81
N SER A 20 -9.55 -7.56 33.73
CA SER A 20 -8.18 -7.36 34.22
C SER A 20 -7.02 -7.77 33.30
N GLY A 21 -6.45 -6.80 32.61
CA GLY A 21 -5.16 -6.93 31.95
C GLY A 21 -4.50 -5.56 31.83
N GLY A 22 -3.78 -5.17 32.88
CA GLY A 22 -3.07 -3.91 32.95
C GLY A 22 -2.09 -3.72 31.78
N TRP A 23 -2.24 -2.60 31.10
CA TRP A 23 -1.17 -1.96 30.36
C TRP A 23 -1.06 -0.54 30.89
N GLU A 24 -0.35 -0.43 32.01
CA GLU A 24 0.26 0.82 32.40
C GLU A 24 1.16 1.32 31.27
N SER A 25 1.15 2.64 31.10
CA SER A 25 2.20 3.44 30.48
C SER A 25 2.33 3.35 28.95
N ARG A 26 1.92 4.44 28.26
CA ARG A 26 2.87 5.53 27.93
C ARG A 26 2.27 6.72 27.15
N ASP A 27 0.95 6.89 27.01
CA ASP A 27 0.40 8.00 26.20
C ASP A 27 -0.20 9.18 26.97
N GLY A 28 0.02 9.27 28.28
CA GLY A 28 -0.46 10.39 29.10
C GLY A 28 0.30 11.72 28.94
N ARG A 29 1.36 11.77 28.10
CA ARG A 29 2.19 12.98 27.98
C ARG A 29 1.76 13.95 26.87
N HIS A 30 0.90 13.51 25.94
CA HIS A 30 0.55 14.34 24.79
C HIS A 30 -0.69 15.23 25.01
N GLU A 31 -1.57 14.90 25.97
CA GLU A 31 -2.74 15.73 26.28
C GLU A 31 -2.41 16.99 27.10
N ARG A 32 -1.46 16.92 28.05
CA ARG A 32 -1.03 18.12 28.80
C ARG A 32 -0.40 19.19 27.92
N ARG A 33 0.14 18.84 26.74
CA ARG A 33 0.74 19.82 25.82
C ARG A 33 -0.33 20.65 25.09
N ARG A 34 -1.48 20.06 24.76
CA ARG A 34 -2.59 20.78 24.11
C ARG A 34 -3.35 21.69 25.08
N GLU A 35 -3.38 21.37 26.38
CA GLU A 35 -4.05 22.21 27.38
C GLU A 35 -3.23 23.45 27.76
N ARG A 36 -1.89 23.37 27.68
CA ARG A 36 -1.01 24.53 27.90
C ARG A 36 -1.06 25.55 26.75
N GLU A 37 -1.37 25.11 25.54
CA GLU A 37 -1.41 25.98 24.35
C GLU A 37 -2.72 26.78 24.28
N ARG A 38 -3.85 26.21 24.74
CA ARG A 38 -5.11 26.97 24.84
C ARG A 38 -5.06 28.11 25.88
N ARG A 39 -4.20 28.03 26.90
CA ARG A 39 -4.09 29.08 27.93
C ARG A 39 -3.39 30.37 27.47
N TYR A 40 -2.77 30.40 26.29
CA TYR A 40 -2.06 31.60 25.83
C TYR A 40 -2.90 32.51 24.90
N ASP A 41 -3.98 32.00 24.31
CA ASP A 41 -4.85 32.82 23.45
C ASP A 41 -5.94 33.59 24.22
N ASP A 42 -6.35 33.12 25.41
CA ASP A 42 -7.29 33.87 26.27
C ASP A 42 -6.67 35.11 26.93
N ARG A 43 -5.35 35.32 26.84
CA ARG A 43 -4.67 36.48 27.44
C ARG A 43 -4.55 37.69 26.51
N ARG A 44 -5.05 37.59 25.27
CA ARG A 44 -4.97 38.67 24.27
C ARG A 44 -6.32 39.13 23.76
N GLY A 45 -7.34 39.14 24.63
CA GLY A 45 -8.65 39.63 24.24
C GLY A 45 -9.57 39.93 25.42
N SER A 46 -9.33 41.04 26.12
CA SER A 46 -10.36 41.89 26.75
C SER A 46 -9.73 42.79 27.82
N SER A 47 -9.16 43.90 27.38
CA SER A 47 -8.94 45.06 28.26
C SER A 47 -9.23 46.33 27.47
N ALA A 48 -10.51 46.45 27.07
CA ALA A 48 -11.07 47.68 26.53
C ALA A 48 -12.33 48.14 27.29
N GLU A 49 -12.87 47.32 28.19
CA GLU A 49 -14.13 47.60 28.89
C GLU A 49 -13.93 48.11 30.35
N ASP A 50 -12.69 48.16 30.85
CA ASP A 50 -12.42 48.46 32.28
C ASP A 50 -12.01 49.92 32.58
N PHE A 51 -12.36 50.86 31.69
CA PHE A 51 -12.21 52.31 31.95
C PHE A 51 -13.52 53.01 32.35
N GLY A 52 -14.61 52.27 32.53
CA GLY A 52 -15.95 52.85 32.76
C GLY A 52 -16.38 53.04 34.21
N ARG A 53 -15.64 52.57 35.23
CA ARG A 53 -16.19 52.43 36.60
C ARG A 53 -15.43 53.12 37.75
N ARG A 54 -14.66 54.17 37.46
CA ARG A 54 -14.16 55.10 38.50
C ARG A 54 -13.99 56.51 37.96
N SER A 55 -15.05 57.32 38.00
CA SER A 55 -14.91 58.77 38.22
C SER A 55 -16.28 59.43 38.51
N GLU A 56 -16.80 59.26 39.73
CA GLU A 56 -17.67 60.28 40.36
C GLU A 56 -16.83 61.52 40.72
N GLY A 57 -16.30 62.13 39.68
CA GLY A 57 -15.46 63.31 39.75
C GLY A 57 -15.50 63.88 38.36
N VAL A 58 -16.58 64.63 38.09
CA VAL A 58 -16.76 65.42 36.87
C VAL A 58 -15.55 66.33 36.78
N ARG A 59 -14.51 65.87 36.08
CA ARG A 59 -13.36 66.72 35.73
C ARG A 59 -13.96 67.79 34.85
N GLN A 60 -14.12 68.98 35.42
CA GLN A 60 -14.61 70.14 34.71
C GLN A 60 -13.60 70.40 33.59
N VAL A 61 -13.93 69.96 32.38
CA VAL A 61 -13.10 70.22 31.22
C VAL A 61 -13.24 71.70 30.89
N LYS A 62 -12.11 72.41 30.95
CA LYS A 62 -11.99 73.80 30.54
C LYS A 62 -11.89 73.83 29.02
N CYS A 63 -12.77 74.56 28.35
CA CYS A 63 -12.68 74.77 26.91
C CYS A 63 -11.38 75.50 26.59
N TYR A 64 -10.54 74.91 25.75
CA TYR A 64 -9.24 75.50 25.39
C TYR A 64 -9.37 76.79 24.57
N GLU A 65 -10.52 77.07 23.95
CA GLU A 65 -10.74 78.29 23.16
C GLU A 65 -11.26 79.47 23.97
N CYS A 66 -12.24 79.25 24.86
CA CYS A 66 -12.82 80.34 25.65
C CYS A 66 -12.38 80.35 27.12
N GLY A 67 -11.79 79.27 27.61
CA GLY A 67 -11.38 79.13 29.01
C GLY A 67 -12.54 78.87 29.98
N GLU A 68 -13.76 78.67 29.52
CA GLU A 68 -14.91 78.37 30.40
C GLU A 68 -15.01 76.87 30.65
N PHE A 69 -15.46 76.49 31.84
CA PHE A 69 -15.64 75.10 32.24
C PHE A 69 -17.03 74.59 31.83
N GLY A 70 -17.11 73.32 31.42
CA GLY A 70 -18.40 72.65 31.19
C GLY A 70 -18.72 72.32 29.73
N HIS A 71 -17.85 72.65 28.78
CA HIS A 71 -17.98 72.22 27.39
C HIS A 71 -16.62 71.92 26.75
N TYR A 72 -16.62 71.01 25.79
CA TYR A 72 -15.47 70.76 24.93
C TYR A 72 -15.42 71.80 23.81
N LYS A 73 -14.23 71.99 23.21
CA LYS A 73 -13.98 72.95 22.11
C LYS A 73 -15.02 72.89 20.98
N SER A 74 -15.50 71.69 20.64
CA SER A 74 -16.51 71.46 19.60
C SER A 74 -17.89 72.07 19.91
N HIS A 75 -18.19 72.31 21.18
CA HIS A 75 -19.45 72.88 21.66
C HIS A 75 -19.28 74.30 22.20
N CYS A 76 -18.14 74.95 21.91
CA CYS A 76 -17.89 76.30 22.34
C CYS A 76 -18.85 77.27 21.64
N PRO A 77 -19.73 77.98 22.37
CA PRO A 77 -20.66 78.94 21.74
C PRO A 77 -19.90 80.09 21.05
N ARG A 78 -18.66 80.38 21.46
CA ARG A 78 -17.80 81.34 20.75
C ARG A 78 -17.28 80.82 19.41
N SER A 79 -17.16 79.52 19.21
CA SER A 79 -16.72 78.96 17.92
C SER A 79 -17.84 78.94 16.88
N GLN A 80 -19.11 78.87 17.31
CA GLN A 80 -20.27 79.00 16.42
C GLN A 80 -20.35 80.36 15.71
N GLY A 81 -19.75 81.42 16.27
CA GLY A 81 -19.76 82.76 15.67
C GLY A 81 -18.75 82.99 14.54
N ARG A 82 -17.71 82.14 14.40
CA ARG A 82 -16.70 82.27 13.32
C ARG A 82 -16.88 81.32 12.15
N TYR A 83 -17.76 80.32 12.28
CA TYR A 83 -18.09 79.39 11.19
C TYR A 83 -19.37 79.76 10.42
N GLY A 84 -19.87 80.99 10.59
CA GLY A 84 -21.02 81.53 9.84
C GLY A 84 -20.68 82.15 8.48
N GLY A 85 -19.42 82.09 8.03
CA GLY A 85 -19.01 82.73 6.78
C GLY A 85 -17.89 81.96 6.10
N GLY A 86 -18.17 81.49 4.88
CA GLY A 86 -17.12 81.04 3.98
C GLY A 86 -16.54 79.67 4.30
N GLY A 87 -17.40 78.70 4.58
CA GLY A 87 -17.11 77.32 4.19
C GLY A 87 -17.00 77.30 2.67
N GLY A 88 -15.83 77.67 2.15
CA GLY A 88 -15.39 77.36 0.79
C GLY A 88 -15.27 75.86 0.69
N ALA A 89 -16.43 75.19 0.70
CA ALA A 89 -16.60 73.95 -0.02
C ALA A 89 -16.22 74.31 -1.44
N LEU A 90 -14.94 74.09 -1.77
CA LEU A 90 -14.54 73.86 -3.14
C LEU A 90 -15.54 72.81 -3.60
N THR A 91 -16.53 73.26 -4.38
CA THR A 91 -17.50 72.38 -5.01
C THR A 91 -16.71 71.61 -6.03
N VAL A 92 -16.02 70.58 -5.55
CA VAL A 92 -15.40 69.55 -6.36
C VAL A 92 -16.49 69.13 -7.32
N SER A 93 -16.27 69.37 -8.61
CA SER A 93 -17.26 69.10 -9.64
C SER A 93 -17.79 67.67 -9.43
N ARG A 94 -19.10 67.48 -9.53
CA ARG A 94 -19.77 66.18 -9.30
C ARG A 94 -19.07 65.01 -10.00
N GLU A 95 -18.48 65.27 -11.16
CA GLU A 95 -17.65 64.33 -11.93
C GLU A 95 -16.39 63.84 -11.18
N LEU A 96 -15.70 64.72 -10.45
CA LEU A 96 -14.54 64.35 -9.63
C LEU A 96 -14.95 63.48 -8.43
N GLU A 97 -16.08 63.78 -7.79
CA GLU A 97 -16.60 62.96 -6.69
C GLU A 97 -16.99 61.54 -7.17
N GLU A 98 -17.64 61.45 -8.33
CA GLU A 98 -17.97 60.18 -8.98
C GLU A 98 -16.69 59.40 -9.38
N SER A 99 -15.65 60.09 -9.86
CA SER A 99 -14.36 59.47 -10.19
C SER A 99 -13.65 58.90 -8.96
N LEU A 100 -13.64 59.63 -7.84
CA LEU A 100 -13.02 59.18 -6.59
C LEU A 100 -13.80 58.01 -5.96
N SER A 101 -15.14 58.04 -6.05
CA SER A 101 -16.00 56.92 -5.65
C SER A 101 -15.74 55.66 -6.48
N TYR A 102 -15.55 55.80 -7.80
CA TYR A 102 -15.17 54.70 -8.68
C TYR A 102 -13.79 54.11 -8.29
N VAL A 103 -12.78 54.95 -8.10
CA VAL A 103 -11.45 54.52 -7.64
C VAL A 103 -11.54 53.81 -6.28
N GLY A 104 -12.36 54.32 -5.36
CA GLY A 104 -12.59 53.69 -4.06
C GLY A 104 -13.24 52.30 -4.16
N ARG A 105 -14.15 52.08 -5.12
CA ARG A 105 -14.74 50.76 -5.39
C ARG A 105 -13.73 49.80 -6.01
N MET A 106 -12.94 50.26 -6.98
CA MET A 106 -11.87 49.46 -7.60
C MET A 106 -10.81 49.04 -6.57
N ALA A 107 -10.40 49.96 -5.69
CA ALA A 107 -9.45 49.64 -4.62
C ALA A 107 -9.98 48.59 -3.64
N LYS A 108 -11.27 48.65 -3.28
CA LYS A 108 -11.92 47.64 -2.45
C LYS A 108 -11.95 46.26 -3.13
N GLN A 109 -12.30 46.21 -4.42
CA GLN A 109 -12.30 44.97 -5.20
C GLN A 109 -10.91 44.33 -5.28
N LEU A 110 -9.85 45.12 -5.47
CA LEU A 110 -8.48 44.61 -5.49
C LEU A 110 -8.05 44.02 -4.14
N LEU A 111 -8.44 44.65 -3.02
CA LEU A 111 -8.16 44.12 -1.69
C LEU A 111 -8.95 42.84 -1.38
N GLU A 112 -10.19 42.74 -1.85
CA GLU A 112 -11.01 41.53 -1.71
C GLU A 112 -10.41 40.37 -2.51
N GLN A 113 -10.01 40.63 -3.77
CA GLN A 113 -9.30 39.63 -4.59
C GLN A 113 -7.98 39.17 -3.96
N GLN A 114 -7.22 40.07 -3.33
CA GLN A 114 -6.00 39.70 -2.62
C GLN A 114 -6.27 38.81 -1.41
N LYS A 115 -7.33 39.10 -0.63
CA LYS A 115 -7.74 38.29 0.52
C LYS A 115 -8.21 36.91 0.10
N GLU A 116 -9.05 36.82 -0.93
CA GLU A 116 -9.53 35.53 -1.46
C GLU A 116 -8.36 34.69 -2.00
N ALA A 117 -7.40 35.30 -2.68
CA ALA A 117 -6.21 34.60 -3.16
C ALA A 117 -5.31 34.12 -2.00
N GLU A 118 -5.19 34.88 -0.92
CA GLU A 118 -4.45 34.47 0.27
C GLU A 118 -5.16 33.33 1.02
N GLU A 119 -6.48 33.40 1.19
CA GLU A 119 -7.27 32.35 1.82
C GLU A 119 -7.23 31.05 1.00
N ALA A 120 -7.36 31.13 -0.32
CA ALA A 120 -7.20 30.00 -1.21
C ALA A 120 -5.81 29.34 -1.08
N LYS A 121 -4.74 30.14 -0.94
CA LYS A 121 -3.39 29.63 -0.68
C LYS A 121 -3.29 28.94 0.68
N ARG A 122 -3.85 29.53 1.74
CA ARG A 122 -3.87 28.92 3.08
C ARG A 122 -4.68 27.62 3.10
N GLU A 123 -5.78 27.53 2.37
CA GLU A 123 -6.55 26.29 2.25
C GLU A 123 -5.81 25.21 1.47
N ALA A 124 -5.14 25.58 0.37
CA ALA A 124 -4.31 24.65 -0.40
C ALA A 124 -3.15 24.11 0.43
N GLU A 125 -2.47 24.97 1.20
CA GLU A 125 -1.38 24.56 2.10
C GLU A 125 -1.89 23.62 3.20
N LYS A 126 -3.07 23.88 3.79
CA LYS A 126 -3.68 22.98 4.78
C LYS A 126 -4.07 21.63 4.18
N LYS A 127 -4.53 21.59 2.92
CA LYS A 127 -4.85 20.34 2.22
C LYS A 127 -3.57 19.54 1.93
N LEU A 128 -2.50 20.20 1.50
CA LEU A 128 -1.20 19.57 1.29
C LEU A 128 -0.62 19.00 2.59
N LYS A 129 -0.68 19.74 3.70
CA LYS A 129 -0.23 19.24 5.02
C LYS A 129 -1.00 17.99 5.46
N LYS A 130 -2.32 17.97 5.28
CA LYS A 130 -3.14 16.78 5.60
C LYS A 130 -2.80 15.58 4.72
N GLU A 131 -2.56 15.80 3.43
CA GLU A 131 -2.18 14.72 2.51
C GLU A 131 -0.78 14.17 2.83
N GLU A 132 0.16 15.03 3.23
CA GLU A 132 1.49 14.63 3.66
C GLU A 132 1.45 13.82 4.97
N GLU A 133 0.67 14.25 5.96
CA GLU A 133 0.44 13.49 7.21
C GLU A 133 -0.21 12.13 6.93
N GLU A 134 -1.18 12.06 6.01
CA GLU A 134 -1.81 10.80 5.62
C GLU A 134 -0.82 9.87 4.88
N LYS A 135 0.06 10.42 4.05
CA LYS A 135 1.14 9.67 3.39
C LYS A 135 2.16 9.14 4.40
N ALA A 136 2.55 9.96 5.38
CA ALA A 136 3.46 9.55 6.45
C ALA A 136 2.87 8.43 7.31
N ALA A 137 1.59 8.51 7.67
CA ALA A 137 0.89 7.45 8.41
C ALA A 137 0.86 6.12 7.62
N LYS A 138 0.59 6.17 6.32
CA LYS A 138 0.60 4.97 5.45
C LYS A 138 2.00 4.38 5.32
N GLU A 139 3.05 5.19 5.23
CA GLU A 139 4.44 4.70 5.18
C GLU A 139 4.83 4.00 6.49
N GLU A 140 4.46 4.59 7.64
CA GLU A 140 4.73 4.00 8.95
C GLU A 140 4.02 2.64 9.13
N GLU A 141 2.75 2.54 8.73
CA GLU A 141 2.02 1.27 8.74
C GLU A 141 2.70 0.19 7.88
N VAL A 142 3.22 0.56 6.70
CA VAL A 142 3.97 -0.36 5.84
C VAL A 142 5.28 -0.79 6.49
N ARG A 143 6.01 0.12 7.15
CA ARG A 143 7.23 -0.22 7.90
C ARG A 143 6.95 -1.19 9.03
N ILE A 144 5.90 -0.95 9.81
CA ILE A 144 5.49 -1.85 10.91
C ILE A 144 5.09 -3.23 10.37
N ALA A 145 4.38 -3.30 9.24
CA ALA A 145 4.00 -4.56 8.61
C ALA A 145 5.22 -5.37 8.13
N MET A 146 6.24 -4.69 7.57
CA MET A 146 7.49 -5.33 7.14
C MET A 146 8.31 -5.83 8.33
N ALA A 147 8.44 -5.03 9.40
CA ALA A 147 9.12 -5.45 10.62
C ALA A 147 8.44 -6.67 11.27
N LYS A 148 7.11 -6.72 11.29
CA LYS A 148 6.35 -7.88 11.77
C LYS A 148 6.58 -9.13 10.93
N LYS A 149 6.77 -9.00 9.61
CA LYS A 149 7.10 -10.14 8.72
C LYS A 149 8.50 -10.66 9.00
N GLN A 150 9.50 -9.78 9.09
CA GLN A 150 10.87 -10.15 9.41
C GLN A 150 10.96 -10.86 10.78
N ALA A 151 10.28 -10.33 11.80
CA ALA A 151 10.23 -10.97 13.12
C ALA A 151 9.56 -12.36 13.11
N LYS A 152 8.60 -12.61 12.21
CA LYS A 152 8.01 -13.95 12.04
C LYS A 152 8.98 -14.89 11.33
N GLU A 153 9.62 -14.42 10.27
CA GLU A 153 10.62 -15.19 9.52
C GLU A 153 11.81 -15.60 10.41
N ASP A 154 12.30 -14.69 11.25
CA ASP A 154 13.40 -15.00 12.19
C ASP A 154 12.98 -16.00 13.27
N LYS A 155 11.72 -15.95 13.74
CA LYS A 155 11.16 -16.97 14.63
C LYS A 155 11.09 -18.33 13.95
N GLU A 156 10.70 -18.39 12.67
CA GLU A 156 10.69 -19.62 11.89
C GLU A 156 12.10 -20.15 11.62
N LYS A 157 13.08 -19.28 11.32
CA LYS A 157 14.48 -19.66 11.19
C LYS A 157 15.03 -20.25 12.49
N ARG A 158 14.70 -19.66 13.65
CA ARG A 158 15.06 -20.22 14.97
C ARG A 158 14.46 -21.61 15.17
N ARG A 159 13.17 -21.80 14.88
CA ARG A 159 12.51 -23.12 14.95
C ARG A 159 13.15 -24.15 14.01
N ARG A 160 13.46 -23.76 12.78
CA ARG A 160 14.16 -24.62 11.80
C ARG A 160 15.56 -24.99 12.30
N TRP A 161 16.27 -24.05 12.92
CA TRP A 161 17.59 -24.31 13.49
C TRP A 161 17.52 -25.25 14.69
N GLU A 162 16.56 -25.07 15.60
CA GLU A 162 16.29 -25.98 16.72
C GLU A 162 15.96 -27.40 16.21
N LEU A 163 15.11 -27.52 15.19
CA LEU A 163 14.80 -28.80 14.57
C LEU A 163 16.04 -29.46 13.95
N LYS A 164 16.86 -28.68 13.22
CA LYS A 164 18.11 -29.17 12.63
C LYS A 164 19.10 -29.63 13.70
N LYS A 165 19.13 -28.95 14.85
CA LYS A 165 19.95 -29.33 16.00
C LYS A 165 19.53 -30.68 16.57
N LEU A 166 18.23 -30.90 16.77
CA LEU A 166 17.70 -32.20 17.24
C LEU A 166 18.00 -33.34 16.25
N LEU A 167 17.87 -33.09 14.94
CA LEU A 167 18.22 -34.08 13.93
C LEU A 167 19.72 -34.40 13.88
N ALA A 168 20.58 -33.42 14.16
CA ALA A 168 22.02 -33.66 14.27
C ALA A 168 22.35 -34.51 15.51
N GLU A 169 21.72 -34.21 16.65
CA GLU A 169 21.86 -34.98 17.89
C GLU A 169 21.43 -36.44 17.71
N GLN A 170 20.28 -36.69 17.07
CA GLN A 170 19.86 -38.05 16.73
C GLN A 170 20.87 -38.77 15.83
N ARG A 171 21.45 -38.09 14.82
CA ARG A 171 22.47 -38.72 13.96
C ARG A 171 23.72 -39.11 14.73
N GLU A 172 24.19 -38.28 15.66
CA GLU A 172 25.34 -38.61 16.50
C GLU A 172 25.03 -39.76 17.45
N GLU A 173 23.86 -39.78 18.11
CA GLU A 173 23.44 -40.93 18.91
C GLU A 173 23.36 -42.23 18.10
N HIS A 174 22.87 -42.16 16.86
CA HIS A 174 22.83 -43.32 15.97
C HIS A 174 24.24 -43.79 15.59
N LYS A 175 25.16 -42.87 15.26
CA LYS A 175 26.56 -43.21 14.99
C LYS A 175 27.22 -43.89 16.19
N GLU A 176 27.05 -43.36 17.40
CA GLU A 176 27.58 -43.98 18.61
C GLU A 176 27.02 -45.38 18.85
N LYS A 177 25.71 -45.58 18.63
CA LYS A 177 25.08 -46.92 18.71
C LYS A 177 25.66 -47.86 17.65
N PHE A 178 25.88 -47.40 16.43
CA PHE A 178 26.52 -48.18 15.36
C PHE A 178 27.96 -48.54 15.71
N GLU A 179 28.77 -47.60 16.19
CA GLU A 179 30.15 -47.87 16.63
C GLU A 179 30.20 -48.89 17.77
N LYS A 180 29.25 -48.84 18.71
CA LYS A 180 29.12 -49.84 19.78
C LYS A 180 28.82 -51.24 19.23
N ILE A 181 27.90 -51.36 18.28
CA ILE A 181 27.56 -52.65 17.63
C ILE A 181 28.75 -53.18 16.82
N VAL A 182 29.43 -52.32 16.05
CA VAL A 182 30.63 -52.68 15.27
C VAL A 182 31.79 -53.09 16.20
N GLY A 183 31.97 -52.38 17.32
CA GLY A 183 32.97 -52.72 18.33
C GLY A 183 32.71 -54.07 19.00
N LEU A 184 31.45 -54.40 19.30
CA LEU A 184 31.05 -55.70 19.84
C LEU A 184 31.26 -56.84 18.83
N SER A 185 30.87 -56.62 17.58
CA SER A 185 31.03 -57.63 16.52
C SER A 185 32.51 -57.90 16.19
N ARG A 186 33.39 -56.89 16.24
CA ARG A 186 34.85 -57.12 16.16
C ARG A 186 35.38 -57.99 17.31
N LYS A 187 34.90 -57.79 18.54
CA LYS A 187 35.29 -58.62 19.69
C LYS A 187 34.80 -60.07 19.56
N LEU A 188 33.59 -60.28 19.04
CA LEU A 188 33.03 -61.62 18.80
C LEU A 188 33.76 -62.37 17.67
N LYS A 189 34.26 -61.67 16.63
CA LYS A 189 34.98 -62.28 15.50
C LYS A 189 36.35 -62.87 15.89
N GLY A 190 36.91 -62.47 17.03
CA GLY A 190 38.13 -63.08 17.61
C GLY A 190 37.88 -64.40 18.35
N VAL A 191 36.62 -64.77 18.60
CA VAL A 191 36.24 -66.07 19.19
C VAL A 191 35.92 -67.05 18.05
N SER A 192 36.86 -67.20 17.12
CA SER A 192 36.79 -68.27 16.13
C SER A 192 37.24 -69.57 16.80
N ILE A 193 36.25 -70.43 17.03
CA ILE A 193 36.35 -71.83 17.41
C ILE A 193 37.41 -72.53 16.52
N GLU A 194 38.45 -73.06 17.15
CA GLU A 194 39.36 -74.03 16.56
C GLU A 194 38.58 -75.30 16.17
N THR A 195 38.19 -75.45 14.90
CA THR A 195 37.74 -76.76 14.40
C THR A 195 38.43 -77.14 13.10
N LYS A 196 39.40 -78.03 13.30
CA LYS A 196 39.75 -79.23 12.52
C LYS A 196 39.34 -79.29 11.04
N LYS A 197 40.38 -79.43 10.20
CA LYS A 197 40.46 -80.09 8.88
C LYS A 197 39.32 -81.08 8.58
N LYS A 198 38.58 -80.87 7.47
CA LYS A 198 38.46 -81.85 6.37
C LYS A 198 37.67 -81.34 5.15
N ASP A 199 38.24 -81.64 3.98
CA ASP A 199 37.66 -81.99 2.67
C ASP A 199 36.82 -80.98 1.84
N LYS A 200 37.54 -80.30 0.94
CA LYS A 200 37.39 -80.23 -0.54
C LYS A 200 36.04 -80.63 -1.17
N VAL A 201 35.22 -79.64 -1.54
CA VAL A 201 34.31 -79.62 -2.71
C VAL A 201 34.25 -78.17 -3.21
N LYS A 202 34.98 -77.84 -4.29
CA LYS A 202 34.56 -77.71 -5.71
C LYS A 202 33.70 -76.47 -5.99
N GLU A 203 34.24 -75.66 -6.91
CA GLU A 203 33.88 -74.31 -7.34
C GLU A 203 32.43 -74.11 -7.79
N MET A 204 31.90 -72.93 -7.47
CA MET A 204 31.01 -72.17 -8.34
C MET A 204 31.35 -70.67 -8.24
N PRO A 205 31.58 -69.96 -9.35
CA PRO A 205 31.77 -68.52 -9.37
C PRO A 205 30.49 -67.75 -9.73
N SER A 206 30.53 -66.43 -9.51
CA SER A 206 29.57 -65.40 -9.95
C SER A 206 28.37 -65.20 -8.99
N SER A 207 27.93 -64.00 -8.64
CA SER A 207 28.14 -62.66 -9.18
C SER A 207 27.91 -61.64 -8.06
N SER A 208 28.88 -60.76 -7.84
CA SER A 208 28.73 -59.56 -7.01
C SER A 208 28.10 -58.48 -7.89
N SER A 209 26.84 -58.16 -7.62
CA SER A 209 26.10 -57.03 -8.17
C SER A 209 25.44 -56.35 -6.99
N GLU A 210 26.20 -55.48 -6.33
CA GLU A 210 25.66 -54.50 -5.37
C GLU A 210 24.92 -53.44 -6.19
N GLN A 211 23.64 -53.69 -6.41
CA GLN A 211 22.70 -52.67 -6.83
C GLN A 211 22.06 -52.13 -5.56
N ASP A 212 22.52 -50.94 -5.20
CA ASP A 212 22.04 -50.08 -4.12
C ASP A 212 20.65 -49.55 -4.52
N ASP A 213 19.63 -50.35 -4.23
CA ASP A 213 18.20 -49.99 -4.31
C ASP A 213 17.58 -50.22 -2.91
N GLU A 214 18.03 -49.46 -1.92
CA GLU A 214 17.16 -49.10 -0.78
C GLU A 214 16.40 -47.81 -1.13
N ASP A 215 15.49 -47.96 -2.09
CA ASP A 215 14.26 -47.19 -2.16
C ASP A 215 13.46 -47.52 -0.88
N VAL A 216 13.78 -46.82 0.21
CA VAL A 216 12.84 -46.64 1.31
C VAL A 216 11.72 -45.78 0.73
N GLU A 217 10.76 -46.48 0.11
CA GLU A 217 9.43 -45.96 -0.15
C GLU A 217 8.94 -45.30 1.15
N GLU A 218 8.97 -43.97 1.15
CA GLU A 218 8.24 -43.14 2.07
C GLU A 218 6.76 -43.40 1.80
N ALA A 219 6.28 -44.48 2.41
CA ALA A 219 4.92 -44.96 2.34
C ALA A 219 3.97 -43.90 2.89
N THR A 220 3.50 -43.08 1.95
CA THR A 220 2.17 -42.50 1.88
C THR A 220 1.80 -41.41 2.91
N PRO A 221 1.39 -40.23 2.44
CA PRO A 221 0.70 -39.25 3.25
C PRO A 221 -0.64 -39.83 3.68
N LEU A 222 -0.92 -39.82 4.98
CA LEU A 222 -2.24 -40.05 5.55
C LEU A 222 -3.28 -39.28 4.73
N LYS A 223 -4.13 -40.02 4.02
CA LYS A 223 -5.35 -39.52 3.40
C LYS A 223 -6.25 -38.99 4.51
N ASP A 224 -6.12 -37.70 4.81
CA ASP A 224 -7.07 -36.97 5.63
C ASP A 224 -8.38 -36.85 4.85
N LYS A 225 -9.20 -37.89 4.94
CA LYS A 225 -10.58 -37.92 4.49
C LYS A 225 -11.42 -37.10 5.45
N ARG A 226 -11.13 -35.80 5.61
CA ARG A 226 -12.10 -34.88 6.18
C ARG A 226 -13.12 -34.53 5.11
N LYS A 227 -14.09 -35.44 5.02
CA LYS A 227 -15.37 -35.34 4.32
C LYS A 227 -16.10 -34.08 4.82
N ARG A 228 -15.79 -32.90 4.28
CA ARG A 228 -16.67 -31.74 4.38
C ARG A 228 -17.89 -32.05 3.51
N ARG A 229 -18.90 -32.56 4.20
CA ARG A 229 -20.26 -32.72 3.73
C ARG A 229 -20.82 -31.31 3.55
N ASP A 230 -20.65 -30.74 2.36
CA ASP A 230 -21.47 -29.61 1.95
C ASP A 230 -22.87 -30.16 1.73
N SER A 231 -23.72 -29.94 2.73
CA SER A 231 -25.14 -30.17 2.65
C SER A 231 -25.73 -29.23 1.62
N THR A 232 -25.69 -29.64 0.35
CA THR A 232 -26.61 -29.15 -0.68
C THR A 232 -28.00 -29.59 -0.25
N GLY A 233 -28.73 -28.68 0.40
CA GLY A 233 -30.13 -28.86 0.75
C GLY A 233 -30.93 -29.09 -0.52
N ALA A 234 -31.33 -30.35 -0.72
CA ALA A 234 -32.37 -30.74 -1.65
C ALA A 234 -33.69 -30.13 -1.17
N VAL A 235 -34.16 -29.11 -1.89
CA VAL A 235 -35.57 -28.72 -1.89
C VAL A 235 -36.21 -29.45 -3.05
N GLU A 236 -36.58 -30.71 -2.81
CA GLU A 236 -37.63 -31.37 -3.58
C GLU A 236 -38.96 -30.83 -3.07
N ASN A 237 -39.74 -30.21 -3.94
CA ASN A 237 -41.21 -30.27 -3.95
C ASN A 237 -41.75 -29.33 -5.04
N SER A 238 -41.97 -29.85 -6.25
CA SER A 238 -43.11 -29.46 -7.10
C SER A 238 -43.33 -30.54 -8.17
N PRO A 239 -44.57 -31.02 -8.35
CA PRO A 239 -44.89 -32.22 -9.14
C PRO A 239 -44.88 -31.98 -10.66
N PRO A 240 -44.72 -33.05 -11.47
CA PRO A 240 -44.69 -32.97 -12.92
C PRO A 240 -46.12 -32.84 -13.48
N VAL A 241 -46.40 -31.72 -14.17
CA VAL A 241 -47.61 -31.59 -14.97
C VAL A 241 -47.36 -32.18 -16.35
N GLU A 242 -48.01 -33.29 -16.61
CA GLU A 242 -48.16 -33.92 -17.92
C GLU A 242 -48.85 -32.95 -18.91
N THR A 243 -48.23 -32.71 -20.06
CA THR A 243 -48.92 -32.19 -21.25
C THR A 243 -48.39 -32.87 -22.52
N PRO A 244 -49.21 -32.96 -23.58
CA PRO A 244 -49.37 -34.21 -24.33
C PRO A 244 -48.45 -34.37 -25.55
N LYS A 245 -48.19 -35.65 -25.88
CA LYS A 245 -47.59 -36.14 -27.13
C LYS A 245 -48.25 -35.50 -28.35
N LYS A 246 -47.51 -34.68 -29.10
CA LYS A 246 -47.81 -34.37 -30.50
C LYS A 246 -46.97 -35.26 -31.42
N LEU A 247 -47.65 -36.29 -31.91
CA LEU A 247 -47.28 -37.08 -33.08
C LEU A 247 -47.29 -36.21 -34.35
N GLY A 248 -46.22 -36.35 -35.13
CA GLY A 248 -46.26 -36.25 -36.60
C GLY A 248 -45.93 -34.88 -37.20
N LYS A 249 -44.81 -34.82 -37.94
CA LYS A 249 -44.81 -34.77 -39.42
C LYS A 249 -43.40 -34.56 -39.99
N LYS A 250 -43.07 -35.48 -40.90
CA LYS A 250 -42.41 -35.31 -42.20
C LYS A 250 -41.01 -34.68 -42.28
N LYS A 251 -40.09 -35.50 -42.80
CA LYS A 251 -38.97 -35.12 -43.66
C LYS A 251 -39.43 -34.04 -44.65
N GLU A 252 -38.85 -32.85 -44.60
CA GLU A 252 -38.79 -31.95 -45.74
C GLU A 252 -37.70 -30.88 -45.51
N VAL A 253 -36.69 -30.96 -46.38
CA VAL A 253 -35.90 -29.87 -46.95
C VAL A 253 -35.30 -28.84 -45.97
N GLU A 254 -34.00 -29.02 -45.75
CA GLU A 254 -33.09 -28.07 -45.12
C GLU A 254 -33.23 -26.66 -45.73
N THR A 255 -33.92 -25.78 -45.00
CA THR A 255 -33.86 -24.33 -45.21
C THR A 255 -33.18 -23.73 -43.98
N PRO A 256 -32.06 -23.00 -44.11
CA PRO A 256 -31.29 -22.49 -42.98
C PRO A 256 -31.90 -21.18 -42.47
N VAL A 257 -33.14 -21.21 -41.97
CA VAL A 257 -33.82 -20.00 -41.50
C VAL A 257 -34.56 -20.29 -40.19
N SER A 258 -33.81 -20.23 -39.09
CA SER A 258 -34.18 -19.43 -37.91
C SER A 258 -33.14 -19.69 -36.82
N GLN A 259 -31.96 -19.11 -36.95
CA GLN A 259 -31.13 -18.89 -35.78
C GLN A 259 -31.94 -17.98 -34.85
N LYS A 260 -32.49 -18.56 -33.77
CA LYS A 260 -33.02 -17.82 -32.63
C LYS A 260 -32.01 -16.72 -32.34
N ARG A 261 -32.40 -15.47 -32.58
CA ARG A 261 -31.65 -14.28 -32.21
C ARG A 261 -31.46 -14.32 -30.69
N LYS A 262 -30.45 -15.06 -30.21
CA LYS A 262 -29.89 -14.89 -28.88
C LYS A 262 -29.60 -13.39 -28.82
N GLY A 263 -30.27 -12.70 -27.90
CA GLY A 263 -30.11 -11.26 -27.73
C GLY A 263 -28.63 -10.93 -27.75
N ARG A 264 -28.28 -9.79 -28.36
CA ARG A 264 -26.91 -9.27 -28.48
C ARG A 264 -26.32 -9.00 -27.08
N GLY A 265 -26.11 -10.06 -26.31
CA GLY A 265 -25.42 -10.05 -25.05
C GLY A 265 -23.99 -9.65 -25.37
N ARG A 266 -23.53 -8.60 -24.70
CA ARG A 266 -22.14 -8.19 -24.77
C ARG A 266 -21.29 -9.42 -24.46
N PRO A 267 -20.37 -9.84 -25.35
CA PRO A 267 -19.52 -11.00 -25.11
C PRO A 267 -18.89 -10.90 -23.73
N THR A 268 -18.84 -12.00 -23.00
CA THR A 268 -18.14 -11.99 -21.71
C THR A 268 -16.66 -11.78 -21.95
N LYS A 269 -15.92 -11.28 -20.94
CA LYS A 269 -14.48 -11.07 -21.07
C LYS A 269 -13.76 -12.37 -21.44
N ALA A 270 -14.21 -13.50 -20.92
CA ALA A 270 -13.72 -14.84 -21.26
C ALA A 270 -13.89 -15.14 -22.75
N ASP A 271 -15.09 -14.95 -23.28
CA ASP A 271 -15.38 -15.20 -24.70
C ASP A 271 -14.52 -14.31 -25.61
N SER A 272 -14.31 -13.05 -25.22
CA SER A 272 -13.48 -12.14 -26.00
C SER A 272 -12.00 -12.54 -26.02
N GLN A 273 -11.46 -13.03 -24.89
CA GLN A 273 -10.07 -13.49 -24.82
C GLN A 273 -9.90 -14.83 -25.55
N ALA A 274 -10.81 -15.78 -25.38
CA ALA A 274 -10.80 -17.04 -26.13
C ALA A 274 -10.90 -16.81 -27.65
N ALA A 275 -11.74 -15.86 -28.08
CA ALA A 275 -11.84 -15.50 -29.49
C ALA A 275 -10.57 -14.82 -30.03
N GLN A 276 -9.81 -14.10 -29.20
CA GLN A 276 -8.50 -13.53 -29.58
C GLN A 276 -7.46 -14.63 -29.76
N LEU A 277 -7.37 -15.57 -28.82
CA LEU A 277 -6.46 -16.72 -28.91
C LEU A 277 -6.76 -17.58 -30.14
N ALA A 278 -8.06 -17.84 -30.41
CA ALA A 278 -8.48 -18.57 -31.60
C ALA A 278 -8.16 -17.85 -32.93
N ARG A 279 -7.98 -16.52 -32.89
CA ARG A 279 -7.54 -15.71 -34.04
C ARG A 279 -6.02 -15.65 -34.19
N GLY A 280 -5.26 -16.28 -33.28
CA GLY A 280 -3.80 -16.21 -33.26
C GLY A 280 -3.28 -14.82 -32.88
N VAL A 281 -4.09 -14.02 -32.17
CA VAL A 281 -3.65 -12.74 -31.63
C VAL A 281 -2.61 -13.01 -30.55
N ASP A 282 -1.52 -12.25 -30.56
CA ASP A 282 -0.44 -12.39 -29.58
C ASP A 282 -0.99 -12.24 -28.15
N PRO A 283 -0.81 -13.24 -27.26
CA PRO A 283 -1.22 -13.17 -25.87
C PRO A 283 -0.63 -11.98 -25.08
N TRP A 284 0.44 -11.36 -25.59
CA TRP A 284 1.05 -10.16 -25.01
C TRP A 284 0.38 -8.85 -25.43
N GLU A 285 -0.57 -8.88 -26.37
CA GLU A 285 -1.24 -7.68 -26.85
C GLU A 285 -2.07 -7.00 -25.73
N GLY A 286 -1.72 -5.75 -25.41
CA GLY A 286 -2.31 -4.98 -24.32
C GLY A 286 -1.55 -5.03 -22.99
N VAL A 287 -0.49 -5.84 -22.88
CA VAL A 287 0.45 -5.75 -21.74
C VAL A 287 1.25 -4.45 -21.88
N PRO A 288 1.35 -3.60 -20.84
CA PRO A 288 2.02 -2.31 -20.94
C PRO A 288 3.48 -2.46 -21.35
N ILE A 289 3.94 -1.54 -22.20
CA ILE A 289 5.34 -1.42 -22.62
C ILE A 289 6.06 -0.44 -21.68
N GLY A 290 7.32 -0.73 -21.34
CA GLY A 290 8.08 -0.01 -20.32
C GLY A 290 8.26 1.51 -20.55
N GLU A 291 8.12 1.98 -21.79
CA GLU A 291 8.35 3.39 -22.16
C GLU A 291 7.44 4.39 -21.43
N LYS A 292 6.24 3.97 -21.04
CA LYS A 292 5.25 4.86 -20.41
C LYS A 292 5.46 5.03 -18.89
N TYR A 293 6.41 4.29 -18.31
CA TYR A 293 6.59 4.24 -16.86
C TYR A 293 7.97 4.77 -16.48
N ALA A 294 7.99 5.87 -15.72
CA ALA A 294 9.23 6.49 -15.26
C ALA A 294 10.00 5.63 -14.23
N THR A 295 9.30 4.76 -13.49
CA THR A 295 9.90 3.91 -12.45
C THR A 295 9.58 2.44 -12.68
N GLU A 296 10.55 1.57 -12.41
CA GLU A 296 10.41 0.11 -12.54
C GLU A 296 9.28 -0.43 -11.64
N VAL A 297 9.11 0.15 -10.44
CA VAL A 297 8.05 -0.24 -9.50
C VAL A 297 6.65 0.04 -10.08
N GLY A 298 6.49 1.20 -10.73
CA GLY A 298 5.24 1.55 -11.42
C GLY A 298 4.94 0.59 -12.56
N TYR A 299 5.97 0.23 -13.34
CA TYR A 299 5.87 -0.75 -14.42
C TYR A 299 5.46 -2.13 -13.90
N ARG A 300 6.17 -2.66 -12.89
CA ARG A 300 5.87 -3.95 -12.26
C ARG A 300 4.42 -4.04 -11.82
N LYS A 301 3.91 -2.99 -11.17
CA LYS A 301 2.52 -2.95 -10.69
C LYS A 301 1.51 -2.96 -11.84
N ALA A 302 1.77 -2.24 -12.92
CA ALA A 302 0.89 -2.20 -14.08
C ALA A 302 0.85 -3.53 -14.82
N VAL A 303 2.02 -4.12 -15.09
CA VAL A 303 2.15 -5.42 -15.76
C VAL A 303 1.52 -6.54 -14.93
N ARG A 304 1.78 -6.59 -13.60
CA ARG A 304 1.15 -7.56 -12.72
C ARG A 304 -0.38 -7.46 -12.78
N LYS A 305 -0.92 -6.24 -12.77
CA LYS A 305 -2.37 -6.01 -12.84
C LYS A 305 -2.96 -6.51 -14.16
N THR A 306 -2.28 -6.29 -15.28
CA THR A 306 -2.76 -6.77 -16.59
C THR A 306 -2.69 -8.28 -16.70
N ILE A 307 -1.55 -8.89 -16.34
CA ILE A 307 -1.34 -10.34 -16.41
C ILE A 307 -2.28 -11.08 -15.43
N ALA A 308 -2.45 -10.58 -14.20
CA ALA A 308 -3.39 -11.15 -13.23
C ALA A 308 -4.86 -11.04 -13.66
N SER A 309 -5.18 -10.20 -14.65
CA SER A 309 -6.53 -10.06 -15.19
C SER A 309 -6.81 -10.97 -16.39
N SER A 310 -5.80 -11.68 -16.88
CA SER A 310 -5.89 -12.66 -17.96
C SER A 310 -6.44 -13.99 -17.44
N TYR A 311 -7.13 -14.74 -18.30
CA TYR A 311 -7.62 -16.07 -17.92
C TYR A 311 -6.47 -17.09 -17.82
N PRO A 312 -6.63 -18.15 -17.02
CA PRO A 312 -5.60 -19.19 -16.87
C PRO A 312 -5.16 -19.84 -18.19
N GLU A 313 -6.03 -19.91 -19.18
CA GLU A 313 -5.73 -20.43 -20.52
C GLU A 313 -4.74 -19.53 -21.26
N THR A 314 -4.98 -18.21 -21.26
CA THR A 314 -4.05 -17.22 -21.82
C THR A 314 -2.70 -17.26 -21.11
N LEU A 315 -2.69 -17.41 -19.78
CA LEU A 315 -1.44 -17.53 -19.02
C LEU A 315 -0.65 -18.78 -19.39
N LYS A 316 -1.32 -19.92 -19.61
CA LYS A 316 -0.65 -21.15 -20.10
C LYS A 316 -0.02 -20.95 -21.46
N GLU A 317 -0.70 -20.26 -22.38
CA GLU A 317 -0.15 -19.96 -23.70
C GLU A 317 1.03 -18.98 -23.64
N MET A 318 0.96 -17.95 -22.78
CA MET A 318 2.08 -17.05 -22.52
C MET A 318 3.30 -17.80 -21.96
N CYS A 319 3.11 -18.67 -20.96
CA CYS A 319 4.17 -19.51 -20.42
C CYS A 319 4.74 -20.46 -21.48
N LYS A 320 3.88 -21.09 -22.29
CA LYS A 320 4.29 -21.98 -23.38
C LYS A 320 5.12 -21.23 -24.44
N GLY A 321 4.72 -20.02 -24.82
CA GLY A 321 5.47 -19.17 -25.74
C GLY A 321 6.83 -18.73 -25.20
N ALA A 322 6.96 -18.58 -23.88
CA ALA A 322 8.21 -18.28 -23.19
C ALA A 322 9.01 -19.53 -22.78
N SER A 323 8.59 -20.74 -23.17
CA SER A 323 9.17 -22.02 -22.74
C SER A 323 9.24 -22.22 -21.21
N LEU A 324 8.31 -21.62 -20.47
CA LEU A 324 8.19 -21.72 -19.02
C LEU A 324 7.17 -22.79 -18.60
N PRO A 325 7.46 -23.61 -17.58
CA PRO A 325 6.49 -24.53 -16.98
C PRO A 325 5.36 -23.78 -16.25
N PHE A 326 4.13 -24.30 -16.32
CA PHE A 326 2.96 -23.72 -15.64
C PHE A 326 2.66 -24.47 -14.34
N TYR A 327 3.06 -23.90 -13.19
CA TYR A 327 2.82 -24.49 -11.86
C TYR A 327 1.54 -24.00 -11.16
N GLY A 328 0.97 -22.88 -11.64
CA GLY A 328 -0.22 -22.28 -11.07
C GLY A 328 -0.41 -20.85 -11.57
N VAL A 329 -1.58 -20.27 -11.33
CA VAL A 329 -1.91 -18.92 -11.82
C VAL A 329 -0.96 -17.87 -11.22
N ASN A 330 -0.73 -17.90 -9.90
CA ASN A 330 0.11 -16.90 -9.23
C ASN A 330 1.58 -17.00 -9.66
N ASP A 331 2.13 -18.22 -9.71
CA ASP A 331 3.52 -18.45 -10.14
C ASP A 331 3.72 -18.06 -11.61
N ALA A 332 2.73 -18.34 -12.47
CA ALA A 332 2.75 -17.89 -13.86
C ALA A 332 2.73 -16.34 -13.94
N VAL A 333 1.93 -15.67 -13.13
CA VAL A 333 1.90 -14.19 -13.11
C VAL A 333 3.25 -13.62 -12.68
N ASP A 334 3.87 -14.15 -11.63
CA ASP A 334 5.13 -13.62 -11.10
C ASP A 334 6.32 -13.93 -12.04
N THR A 335 6.38 -15.13 -12.63
CA THR A 335 7.44 -15.48 -13.61
C THR A 335 7.32 -14.67 -14.90
N LEU A 336 6.11 -14.51 -15.45
CA LEU A 336 5.88 -13.68 -16.64
C LEU A 336 6.15 -12.20 -16.36
N LEU A 337 5.84 -11.73 -15.14
CA LEU A 337 6.16 -10.37 -14.70
C LEU A 337 7.68 -10.15 -14.67
N GLU A 338 8.44 -11.05 -14.07
CA GLU A 338 9.90 -10.96 -14.02
C GLU A 338 10.50 -10.94 -15.42
N LEU A 339 10.08 -11.87 -16.29
CA LEU A 339 10.54 -11.94 -17.68
C LEU A 339 10.25 -10.64 -18.45
N ARG A 340 9.09 -10.03 -18.22
CA ARG A 340 8.74 -8.78 -18.90
C ARG A 340 9.54 -7.59 -18.38
N VAL A 341 9.78 -7.54 -17.07
CA VAL A 341 10.57 -6.48 -16.44
C VAL A 341 12.04 -6.59 -16.86
N THR A 342 12.60 -7.80 -16.89
CA THR A 342 13.97 -8.02 -17.35
C THR A 342 14.13 -7.66 -18.82
N TYR A 343 13.16 -7.97 -19.68
CA TYR A 343 13.19 -7.54 -21.08
C TYR A 343 13.13 -6.01 -21.25
N CYS A 344 12.24 -5.31 -20.53
CA CYS A 344 12.10 -3.86 -20.71
C CYS A 344 13.15 -3.00 -19.96
N PHE A 345 13.73 -3.51 -18.86
CA PHE A 345 14.68 -2.76 -18.02
C PHE A 345 16.08 -3.37 -17.96
N GLY A 346 16.25 -4.64 -18.28
CA GLY A 346 17.55 -5.33 -18.25
C GLY A 346 18.50 -4.85 -19.34
N ASP A 347 17.99 -4.64 -20.56
CA ASP A 347 18.83 -4.27 -21.71
C ASP A 347 19.41 -2.85 -21.62
N LYS A 348 18.80 -1.98 -20.82
CA LYS A 348 19.31 -0.61 -20.61
C LYS A 348 20.59 -0.57 -19.77
N LYS A 349 20.88 -1.60 -18.96
CA LYS A 349 22.09 -1.63 -18.13
C LYS A 349 23.33 -2.13 -18.86
N SER A 350 23.18 -2.91 -19.93
CA SER A 350 24.30 -3.47 -20.69
C SER A 350 24.74 -2.59 -21.88
N GLN A 351 23.87 -1.71 -22.41
CA GLN A 351 24.19 -0.86 -23.57
C GLN A 351 24.75 0.54 -23.21
N GLY A 352 24.84 0.90 -21.93
CA GLY A 352 25.20 2.26 -21.50
C GLY A 352 26.68 2.51 -21.21
N SER A 353 27.57 1.53 -21.31
CA SER A 353 28.95 1.67 -20.78
C SER A 353 30.07 1.42 -21.79
N THR A 354 29.81 1.64 -23.09
CA THR A 354 30.84 1.63 -24.14
C THR A 354 30.54 2.65 -25.25
N SER A 355 30.14 3.88 -24.91
CA SER A 355 30.27 5.00 -25.85
C SER A 355 31.35 5.93 -25.32
N SER A 356 32.58 5.62 -25.74
CA SER A 356 33.77 6.45 -25.65
C SER A 356 33.48 7.90 -26.02
N LYS A 357 33.35 8.76 -25.02
CA LYS A 357 33.69 10.18 -25.17
C LYS A 357 35.11 10.32 -24.64
N GLN A 358 36.08 9.97 -25.49
CA GLN A 358 37.44 10.48 -25.35
C GLN A 358 37.37 11.98 -25.60
N GLY A 359 37.60 12.77 -24.57
CA GLY A 359 37.64 14.22 -24.68
C GLY A 359 37.74 14.86 -23.30
N GLU A 360 38.99 15.17 -22.92
CA GLU A 360 39.37 16.11 -21.86
C GLU A 360 39.05 15.70 -20.43
N GLU A 361 39.95 14.93 -19.80
CA GLU A 361 40.17 15.04 -18.36
C GLU A 361 41.61 14.60 -18.00
N ASP A 362 42.60 15.15 -18.72
CA ASP A 362 44.01 15.16 -18.32
C ASP A 362 44.38 16.58 -17.87
N GLN A 363 43.96 16.96 -16.67
CA GLN A 363 44.59 18.00 -15.84
C GLN A 363 43.78 18.15 -14.55
N ILE A 364 44.21 17.49 -13.49
CA ILE A 364 44.40 18.04 -12.14
C ILE A 364 45.08 16.89 -11.37
N LYS A 365 46.37 16.73 -11.65
CA LYS A 365 47.29 15.98 -10.80
C LYS A 365 47.61 16.88 -9.61
N GLY A 366 46.69 16.89 -8.63
CA GLY A 366 46.89 17.50 -7.34
C GLY A 366 47.85 16.65 -6.52
N GLU A 367 49.10 17.10 -6.49
CA GLU A 367 50.19 16.68 -5.62
C GLU A 367 49.74 16.69 -4.16
N ILE A 368 49.45 15.50 -3.61
CA ILE A 368 49.28 15.30 -2.17
C ILE A 368 50.67 14.95 -1.64
N GLN A 369 51.29 15.93 -0.95
CA GLN A 369 52.49 15.73 -0.15
C GLN A 369 52.17 14.78 1.01
N ASP A 370 52.91 13.68 1.10
CA ASP A 370 52.99 12.84 2.28
C ASP A 370 53.62 13.62 3.45
N PRO A 371 53.03 13.59 4.65
CA PRO A 371 53.70 14.11 5.84
C PRO A 371 54.79 13.13 6.28
N GLN A 372 56.04 13.62 6.33
CA GLN A 372 57.16 12.98 7.02
C GLN A 372 56.77 12.67 8.47
N GLU A 373 56.84 11.40 8.84
CA GLU A 373 56.91 10.96 10.24
C GLU A 373 58.35 11.14 10.72
N ASP A 374 58.56 12.07 11.65
CA ASP A 374 59.78 12.16 12.45
C ASP A 374 59.75 11.08 13.54
N PRO A 375 60.82 10.27 13.70
CA PRO A 375 60.98 9.40 14.85
C PRO A 375 61.92 10.07 15.86
N ASP A 376 61.37 10.54 16.99
CA ASP A 376 62.16 10.95 18.14
C ASP A 376 61.93 10.02 19.35
N GLU A 377 63.08 9.57 19.86
CA GLU A 377 63.49 8.99 21.16
C GLU A 377 62.46 8.61 22.24
#